data_AF-A0A662JLA3-F1
#
_entry.id   AF-A0A662JLA3-F1
#
_cell.length_a   1.000
_cell.length_b   1.000
_cell.length_c   1.000
_cell.angle_alpha   90.00
_cell.angle_beta   90.00
_cell.angle_gamma   90.00
#
_symmetry.space_group_name_H-M   'P 1'
#
loop_
_entity.id
_entity.type
_entity.pdbx_description
1 polymer ?
#
loop_
_entity_poly.entity_id
_entity_poly.type
_entity_poly.pdbx_seq_one_letter_code
_entity_poly.pdbx_strand_id
1 'polypeptide(L)'
;MRKDRLGLVSVIVNTLKEHGFRVSECTRLHEDVCFDVAAKRNNLTLLIKALINIDNYSKSQAEDLRKMTKTLSAVPLIVGLKTKRGAIVEGVVHERFGIRVVGVTTFVRALSNEHPIAYVKRGG
;
A
#
# COMPACT_ATOMS: atom_id res chain seq x y z
N MET A 1 13.01 4.09 -12.38
CA MET A 1 12.93 3.83 -10.93
C MET A 1 12.14 4.87 -10.13
N ARG A 2 12.54 6.16 -10.06
CA ARG A 2 11.71 7.19 -9.36
C ARG A 2 10.39 7.51 -10.10
N LYS A 3 10.40 7.61 -11.43
CA LYS A 3 9.19 7.88 -12.25
C LYS A 3 8.10 6.81 -12.10
N ASP A 4 8.48 5.54 -12.12
CA ASP A 4 7.52 4.43 -12.04
C ASP A 4 6.78 4.41 -10.70
N ARG A 5 7.50 4.72 -9.61
CA ARG A 5 6.91 4.80 -8.27
C ARG A 5 5.96 5.99 -8.14
N LEU A 6 6.33 7.15 -8.69
CA LEU A 6 5.45 8.32 -8.72
C LEU A 6 4.17 8.03 -9.53
N GLY A 7 4.29 7.33 -10.67
CA GLY A 7 3.13 6.87 -11.44
C GLY A 7 2.19 5.98 -10.61
N LEU A 8 2.75 5.01 -9.87
CA LEU A 8 1.97 4.16 -8.97
C LEU A 8 1.27 4.97 -7.87
N VAL A 9 1.97 5.94 -7.27
CA VAL A 9 1.37 6.82 -6.26
C VAL A 9 0.22 7.63 -6.87
N SER A 10 0.39 8.20 -8.06
CA SER A 10 -0.68 8.94 -8.73
C SER A 10 -1.93 8.07 -8.97
N VAL A 11 -1.75 6.81 -9.40
CA VAL A 11 -2.86 5.86 -9.55
C VAL A 11 -3.57 5.64 -8.21
N ILE A 12 -2.81 5.38 -7.14
CA ILE A 12 -3.36 5.17 -5.79
C ILE A 12 -4.16 6.39 -5.33
N VAL A 13 -3.60 7.59 -5.49
CA VAL A 13 -4.22 8.85 -5.07
C VAL A 13 -5.51 9.11 -5.84
N ASN A 14 -5.49 8.97 -7.17
CA ASN A 14 -6.67 9.22 -8.00
C ASN A 14 -7.79 8.24 -7.65
N THR A 15 -7.47 6.96 -7.55
CA THR A 15 -8.43 5.92 -7.18
C THR A 15 -9.06 6.21 -5.81
N LEU A 16 -8.27 6.60 -4.82
CA LEU A 16 -8.79 6.95 -3.49
C LEU A 16 -9.71 8.17 -3.52
N LYS A 17 -9.34 9.22 -4.28
CA LYS A 17 -10.15 10.43 -4.43
C LYS A 17 -11.49 10.13 -5.11
N GLU A 18 -11.48 9.33 -6.17
CA GLU A 18 -12.69 8.87 -6.87
C GLU A 18 -13.64 8.12 -5.94
N HIS A 19 -13.11 7.39 -4.96
CA HIS A 19 -13.88 6.65 -3.97
C HIS A 19 -14.16 7.46 -2.68
N GLY A 20 -14.01 8.79 -2.71
CA GLY A 20 -14.43 9.70 -1.64
C GLY A 20 -13.48 9.76 -0.43
N PHE A 21 -12.23 9.33 -0.56
CA PHE A 21 -11.22 9.55 0.48
C PHE A 21 -10.67 10.97 0.41
N ARG A 22 -10.41 11.57 1.58
CA ARG A 22 -9.49 12.71 1.70
C ARG A 22 -8.07 12.17 1.68
N VAL A 23 -7.26 12.63 0.73
CA VAL A 23 -5.92 12.06 0.45
C VAL A 23 -4.84 13.12 0.65
N SER A 24 -3.77 12.73 1.36
CA SER A 24 -2.53 13.49 1.51
C SER A 24 -1.35 12.70 0.94
N GLU A 25 -0.63 13.30 -0.01
CA GLU A 25 0.58 12.73 -0.58
C GLU A 25 1.80 13.13 0.27
N CYS A 26 2.59 12.12 0.67
CA CYS A 26 3.79 12.31 1.50
C CYS A 26 5.09 12.06 0.73
N THR A 27 5.02 11.84 -0.58
CA THR A 27 6.17 11.51 -1.45
C THR A 27 7.27 12.56 -1.52
N ARG A 28 6.97 13.81 -1.15
CA ARG A 28 7.92 14.95 -1.14
C ARG A 28 8.64 15.14 0.19
N LEU A 29 8.18 14.48 1.24
CA LEU A 29 8.84 14.44 2.53
C LEU A 29 9.85 13.29 2.43
N HIS A 30 11.15 13.58 2.45
CA HIS A 30 12.33 12.68 2.52
C HIS A 30 12.25 11.17 2.12
N GLU A 31 13.38 10.61 1.71
CA GLU A 31 13.47 9.21 1.26
C GLU A 31 13.07 8.18 2.35
N ASP A 32 13.10 8.59 3.62
CA ASP A 32 12.87 7.74 4.80
C ASP A 32 11.40 7.70 5.29
N VAL A 33 10.45 8.29 4.56
CA VAL A 33 9.06 8.29 5.04
C VAL A 33 8.42 6.89 4.94
N CYS A 34 7.82 6.47 6.06
CA CYS A 34 7.28 5.12 6.25
C CYS A 34 6.08 4.80 5.34
N PHE A 35 5.43 5.80 4.74
CA PHE A 35 4.30 5.69 3.82
C PHE A 35 4.34 6.80 2.76
N ASP A 36 3.73 6.57 1.61
CA ASP A 36 3.69 7.52 0.50
C ASP A 36 2.37 8.28 0.43
N VAL A 37 1.28 7.67 0.92
CA VAL A 37 -0.07 8.24 0.88
C VAL A 37 -0.78 8.00 2.21
N ALA A 38 -1.39 9.04 2.77
CA ALA A 38 -2.36 8.92 3.84
C ALA A 38 -3.75 9.22 3.28
N ALA A 39 -4.75 8.39 3.62
CA ALA A 39 -6.10 8.55 3.13
C ALA A 39 -7.12 8.33 4.24
N LYS A 40 -8.18 9.14 4.29
CA LYS A 40 -9.24 9.03 5.30
C LYS A 40 -10.62 9.09 4.67
N ARG A 41 -11.49 8.16 5.06
CA ARG A 41 -12.92 8.15 4.73
C ARG A 41 -13.71 7.64 5.92
N ASN A 42 -14.61 8.46 6.46
CA ASN A 42 -15.35 8.16 7.69
C ASN A 42 -14.39 7.77 8.83
N ASN A 43 -14.59 6.59 9.43
CA ASN A 43 -13.77 6.05 10.50
C ASN A 43 -12.56 5.24 10.00
N LEU A 44 -12.38 5.11 8.67
CA LEU A 44 -11.25 4.39 8.08
C LEU A 44 -10.13 5.38 7.73
N THR A 45 -8.96 5.16 8.33
CA THR A 45 -7.71 5.84 7.95
C THR A 45 -6.75 4.79 7.39
N LEU A 46 -6.17 5.05 6.23
CA LEU A 46 -5.19 4.20 5.55
C LEU A 46 -3.84 4.93 5.49
N LEU A 47 -2.76 4.23 5.82
CA LEU A 47 -1.40 4.64 5.45
C LEU A 47 -0.86 3.64 4.44
N ILE A 48 -0.57 4.13 3.23
CA ILE A 48 -0.22 3.31 2.08
C ILE A 48 1.23 3.55 1.69
N LYS A 49 2.01 2.48 1.59
CA LYS A 49 3.35 2.47 0.99
C LYS A 49 3.26 1.93 -0.44
N ALA A 50 3.83 2.65 -1.39
CA ALA A 50 3.89 2.29 -2.80
C ALA A 50 5.27 1.73 -3.16
N LEU A 51 5.32 0.48 -3.64
CA LEU A 51 6.58 -0.22 -3.92
C LEU A 51 6.58 -0.87 -5.31
N ILE A 52 7.58 -0.55 -6.12
CA ILE A 52 7.75 -1.25 -7.42
C ILE A 52 8.12 -2.71 -7.18
N ASN A 53 9.12 -2.96 -6.33
CA ASN A 53 9.47 -4.30 -5.89
C ASN A 53 9.25 -4.43 -4.39
N ILE A 54 8.28 -5.26 -3.98
CA ILE A 54 7.95 -5.44 -2.55
C ILE A 54 9.04 -6.17 -1.77
N ASP A 55 9.92 -6.93 -2.44
CA ASP A 55 11.03 -7.64 -1.79
C ASP A 55 12.13 -6.70 -1.30
N ASN A 56 12.16 -5.46 -1.78
CA ASN A 56 13.13 -4.45 -1.34
C ASN A 56 12.74 -3.78 -0.02
N TYR A 57 11.53 -4.02 0.48
CA TYR A 57 11.07 -3.43 1.73
C TYR A 57 11.69 -4.19 2.91
N SER A 58 12.21 -3.52 3.93
CA SER A 58 12.84 -4.21 5.06
C SER A 58 11.84 -4.50 6.19
N LYS A 59 12.23 -5.38 7.11
CA LYS A 59 11.46 -5.62 8.35
C LYS A 59 11.40 -4.37 9.21
N SER A 60 12.51 -3.61 9.31
CA SER A 60 12.56 -2.35 10.05
C SER A 60 11.58 -1.31 9.49
N GLN A 61 11.56 -1.12 8.16
CA GLN A 61 10.60 -0.21 7.51
C GLN A 61 9.15 -0.62 7.77
N ALA A 62 8.87 -1.93 7.78
CA ALA A 62 7.54 -2.44 8.12
C ALA A 62 7.17 -2.17 9.58
N GLU A 63 8.10 -2.37 10.51
CA GLU A 63 7.90 -2.06 11.93
C GLU A 63 7.61 -0.57 12.14
N ASP A 64 8.31 0.31 11.45
CA ASP A 64 8.10 1.76 11.57
C ASP A 64 6.75 2.19 11.00
N LEU A 65 6.34 1.64 9.84
CA LEU A 65 4.99 1.85 9.32
C LEU A 65 3.92 1.34 10.32
N ARG A 66 4.12 0.16 10.92
CA ARG A 66 3.18 -0.38 11.91
C ARG A 66 3.08 0.51 13.15
N LYS A 67 4.20 0.99 13.68
CA LYS A 67 4.23 1.96 14.79
C LYS A 67 3.43 3.21 14.45
N MET A 68 3.70 3.80 13.27
CA MET A 68 2.96 4.98 12.80
C MET A 68 1.46 4.73 12.69
N THR A 69 1.06 3.60 12.12
CA THR A 69 -0.37 3.26 12.01
C THR A 69 -1.04 3.03 13.35
N LYS A 70 -0.33 2.43 14.32
CA LYS A 70 -0.85 2.25 15.68
C LYS A 70 -1.09 3.61 16.36
N THR A 71 -0.14 4.53 16.25
CA THR A 71 -0.25 5.88 16.81
C THR A 71 -1.40 6.66 16.18
N LEU A 72 -1.60 6.52 14.87
CA LEU A 72 -2.61 7.25 14.12
C LEU A 72 -3.97 6.54 14.03
N SER A 73 -4.14 5.38 14.69
CA SER A 73 -5.32 4.51 14.55
C SER A 73 -5.69 4.26 13.08
N ALA A 74 -4.67 3.99 12.26
CA ALA A 74 -4.78 3.76 10.83
C ALA A 74 -4.50 2.29 10.47
N VAL A 75 -4.86 1.90 9.25
CA VAL A 75 -4.58 0.58 8.70
C VAL A 75 -3.38 0.67 7.76
N PRO A 76 -2.31 -0.12 7.98
CA PRO A 76 -1.17 -0.17 7.07
C PRO A 76 -1.52 -1.00 5.83
N LEU A 77 -1.14 -0.51 4.66
CA LEU A 77 -1.29 -1.21 3.39
C LEU A 77 -0.06 -0.98 2.51
N ILE A 78 0.40 -2.04 1.84
CA ILE A 78 1.39 -1.93 0.77
C ILE A 78 0.69 -2.21 -0.56
N VAL A 79 0.87 -1.29 -1.50
CA VAL A 79 0.47 -1.50 -2.89
C VAL A 79 1.74 -1.63 -3.72
N GLY A 80 1.86 -2.72 -4.47
CA GLY A 80 3.04 -2.95 -5.29
C GLY A 80 2.76 -3.51 -6.67
N LEU A 81 3.81 -3.60 -7.48
CA LEU A 81 3.73 -4.11 -8.86
C LEU A 81 4.32 -5.51 -8.99
N LYS A 82 5.48 -5.75 -8.37
CA LYS A 82 6.19 -7.02 -8.52
C LYS A 82 6.96 -7.46 -7.28
N THR A 83 7.35 -8.71 -7.32
CA THR A 83 8.36 -9.37 -6.51
C THR A 83 9.58 -9.69 -7.38
N LYS A 84 10.66 -10.22 -6.80
CA LYS A 84 11.79 -10.80 -7.54
C LYS A 84 11.38 -11.98 -8.42
N ARG A 85 10.25 -12.63 -8.12
CA ARG A 85 9.73 -13.80 -8.87
C ARG A 85 8.76 -13.45 -9.99
N GLY A 86 8.41 -12.18 -10.15
CA GLY A 86 7.44 -11.72 -11.15
C GLY A 86 6.40 -10.77 -10.56
N ALA A 87 5.37 -10.44 -11.36
CA ALA A 87 4.27 -9.57 -10.95
C ALA A 87 3.55 -10.07 -9.69
N ILE A 88 2.98 -9.15 -8.92
CA ILE A 88 2.08 -9.52 -7.83
C ILE A 88 0.83 -10.16 -8.44
N VAL A 89 0.36 -11.24 -7.82
CA VAL A 89 -0.83 -11.95 -8.29
C VAL A 89 -2.07 -11.12 -7.94
N GLU A 90 -2.79 -10.69 -8.97
CA GLU A 90 -4.01 -9.91 -8.77
C GLU A 90 -5.16 -10.77 -8.22
N GLY A 91 -6.02 -10.18 -7.40
CA GLY A 91 -7.05 -10.88 -6.63
C GLY A 91 -6.54 -11.54 -5.34
N VAL A 92 -5.23 -11.48 -5.07
CA VAL A 92 -4.63 -12.10 -3.88
C VAL A 92 -4.10 -11.04 -2.92
N VAL A 93 -4.48 -11.16 -1.65
CA VAL A 93 -3.86 -10.38 -0.57
C VAL A 93 -2.68 -11.16 -0.02
N HIS A 94 -1.49 -10.63 -0.21
CA HIS A 94 -0.27 -11.17 0.40
C HIS A 94 -0.02 -10.53 1.77
N GLU A 95 0.86 -11.14 2.56
CA GLU A 95 1.39 -10.53 3.78
C GLU A 95 2.90 -10.44 3.74
N ARG A 96 3.44 -9.33 4.24
CA ARG A 96 4.88 -9.14 4.44
C ARG A 96 5.14 -8.42 5.75
N PHE A 97 5.87 -9.08 6.66
CA PHE A 97 6.18 -8.59 8.00
C PHE A 97 4.95 -8.11 8.81
N GLY A 98 3.81 -8.80 8.64
CA GLY A 98 2.54 -8.46 9.30
C GLY A 98 1.78 -7.29 8.66
N ILE A 99 2.16 -6.87 7.45
CA ILE A 99 1.45 -5.84 6.68
C ILE A 99 0.85 -6.48 5.43
N ARG A 100 -0.40 -6.11 5.12
CA ARG A 100 -1.10 -6.55 3.91
C ARG A 100 -0.46 -5.93 2.67
N VAL A 101 -0.26 -6.76 1.66
CA VAL A 101 0.32 -6.38 0.36
C VAL A 101 -0.65 -6.78 -0.74
N VAL A 102 -0.96 -5.85 -1.65
CA VAL A 102 -1.83 -6.12 -2.81
C VAL A 102 -1.22 -5.57 -4.09
N GLY A 103 -1.61 -6.16 -5.22
CA GLY A 103 -1.34 -5.59 -6.54
C GLY A 103 -2.13 -4.31 -6.76
N VAL A 104 -1.68 -3.47 -7.70
CA VAL A 104 -2.36 -2.21 -8.04
C VAL A 104 -3.78 -2.47 -8.57
N THR A 105 -3.98 -3.54 -9.35
CA THR A 105 -5.31 -3.85 -9.90
C THR A 105 -6.25 -4.31 -8.78
N THR A 106 -5.75 -5.14 -7.87
CA THR A 106 -6.49 -5.60 -6.68
C THR A 106 -6.87 -4.42 -5.79
N PHE A 107 -5.98 -3.45 -5.62
CA PHE A 107 -6.27 -2.23 -4.87
C PHE A 107 -7.44 -1.44 -5.47
N VAL A 108 -7.39 -1.21 -6.79
CA VAL A 108 -8.46 -0.50 -7.52
C VAL A 108 -9.79 -1.24 -7.37
N ARG A 109 -9.80 -2.54 -7.66
CA ARG A 109 -11.00 -3.40 -7.55
C ARG A 109 -11.57 -3.43 -6.12
N ALA A 110 -10.71 -3.55 -5.12
CA ALA A 110 -11.13 -3.56 -3.71
C ALA A 110 -11.83 -2.27 -3.27
N LEU A 111 -11.47 -1.11 -3.85
CA LEU A 111 -12.16 0.14 -3.56
C LEU A 111 -13.53 0.23 -4.25
N SER A 112 -13.71 -0.44 -5.38
CA SER A 112 -14.98 -0.56 -6.12
C SER A 112 -15.91 -1.67 -5.60
N ASN A 113 -15.73 -2.11 -4.34
CA ASN A 113 -16.45 -3.20 -3.69
C ASN A 113 -16.24 -4.61 -4.31
N GLU A 114 -15.19 -4.81 -5.10
CA GLU A 114 -14.78 -6.14 -5.54
C GLU A 114 -13.74 -6.72 -4.58
N HIS A 115 -14.17 -7.67 -3.75
CA HIS A 115 -13.30 -8.25 -2.74
C HIS A 115 -12.23 -9.20 -3.34
N PRO A 116 -11.02 -9.26 -2.75
CA PRO A 116 -10.01 -10.22 -3.14
C PRO A 116 -10.50 -11.67 -3.01
N ILE A 117 -10.08 -12.52 -3.93
CA ILE A 117 -10.50 -13.92 -4.02
C ILE A 117 -9.71 -14.85 -3.10
N ALA A 118 -8.51 -14.44 -2.64
CA ALA A 118 -7.68 -15.25 -1.75
C ALA A 118 -6.78 -14.40 -0.85
N TYR A 119 -6.39 -14.97 0.30
CA TYR A 119 -5.41 -14.40 1.22
C TYR A 119 -4.26 -15.40 1.42
N VAL A 120 -3.03 -14.92 1.23
CA VAL A 120 -1.80 -15.73 1.32
C VAL A 120 -0.86 -15.10 2.33
N LYS A 121 -0.66 -15.78 3.44
CA LYS A 121 0.38 -15.45 4.42
C LYS A 121 1.66 -16.19 4.05
N ARG A 122 2.68 -15.49 3.56
CA ARG A 122 4.03 -16.07 3.47
C ARG A 122 4.67 -15.98 4.85
N GLY A 123 5.09 -17.12 5.40
CA GLY A 123 5.95 -17.16 6.58
C GLY A 123 7.20 -16.31 6.29
N GLY A 124 7.51 -15.40 7.23
CA GLY A 124 8.51 -14.35 7.06
C GLY A 124 9.94 -14.84 6.90
#